data_AF-A0A011UZM9-F1
#
_entry.id   AF-A0A011UZM9-F1
#
_cell.length_a   1.000
_cell.length_b   1.000
_cell.length_c   1.000
_cell.angle_alpha   90.00
_cell.angle_beta   90.00
_cell.angle_gamma   90.00
#
_symmetry.space_group_name_H-M   'P 1'
#
loop_
_entity.id
_entity.type
_entity.pdbx_description
1 polymer ?
#
loop_
_entity_poly.entity_id
_entity_poly.type
_entity_poly.pdbx_seq_one_letter_code
_entity_poly.pdbx_strand_id
1 'polypeptide(L)'
;MAWRKIVSHDDIDRFLNETKCMHDSAVVSANYISGVYCDEKKAMHFPYNGTTLLLTVDSQWVDRIEMLFTGVKYCSMMKPTDIWDCTLEFRDDLYGKNRCDSLIVWTDGGRFSPEYEFVIKKFSLNESYTSFVIAEGMKWRYAKEADELDCLDEDYERYT
;
A
#
# COMPACT_ATOMS: atom_id res chain seq x y z
N MET A 1 0.11 18.18 -4.13
CA MET A 1 -1.25 18.48 -3.61
C MET A 1 -1.34 18.05 -2.14
N ALA A 2 -2.42 18.35 -1.41
CA ALA A 2 -2.58 17.98 0.00
C ALA A 2 -3.00 16.50 0.17
N TRP A 3 -2.53 15.84 1.23
CA TRP A 3 -2.92 14.47 1.57
C TRP A 3 -4.39 14.38 1.99
N ARG A 4 -5.11 13.39 1.48
CA ARG A 4 -6.52 13.08 1.78
C ARG A 4 -6.59 11.76 2.54
N LYS A 5 -7.16 11.77 3.73
CA LYS A 5 -7.30 10.56 4.57
C LYS A 5 -8.52 9.76 4.15
N ILE A 6 -8.45 8.44 4.31
CA ILE A 6 -9.59 7.53 4.20
C ILE A 6 -10.05 7.16 5.61
N VAL A 7 -11.20 7.66 6.03
CA VAL A 7 -11.77 7.40 7.37
C VAL A 7 -13.22 6.92 7.33
N SER A 8 -13.81 6.84 6.12
CA SER A 8 -15.21 6.46 5.91
C SER A 8 -15.41 5.81 4.54
N HIS A 9 -16.55 5.15 4.34
CA HIS A 9 -16.94 4.60 3.04
C HIS A 9 -17.07 5.68 1.96
N ASP A 10 -17.59 6.87 2.31
CA ASP A 10 -17.65 8.01 1.39
C ASP A 10 -16.25 8.44 0.91
N ASP A 11 -15.23 8.34 1.76
CA ASP A 11 -13.85 8.62 1.36
C ASP A 11 -13.31 7.57 0.38
N ILE A 12 -13.69 6.29 0.57
CA ILE A 12 -13.36 5.19 -0.33
C ILE A 12 -14.03 5.41 -1.69
N ASP A 13 -15.33 5.66 -1.71
CA ASP A 13 -16.09 5.89 -2.95
C ASP A 13 -15.53 7.08 -3.72
N ARG A 14 -15.19 8.17 -3.02
CA ARG A 14 -14.54 9.33 -3.61
C ARG A 14 -13.15 8.97 -4.17
N PHE A 15 -12.33 8.23 -3.42
CA PHE A 15 -11.02 7.80 -3.88
C PHE A 15 -11.14 6.98 -5.17
N LEU A 16 -11.94 5.91 -5.16
CA LEU A 16 -12.12 5.03 -6.32
C LEU A 16 -12.67 5.79 -7.54
N ASN A 17 -13.62 6.69 -7.35
CA ASN A 17 -14.17 7.49 -8.45
C ASN A 17 -13.16 8.50 -9.05
N GLU A 18 -12.35 9.14 -8.19
CA GLU A 18 -11.32 10.08 -8.62
C GLU A 18 -10.15 9.37 -9.32
N THR A 19 -9.73 8.21 -8.82
CA THR A 19 -8.63 7.43 -9.41
C THR A 19 -9.06 6.48 -10.53
N LYS A 20 -10.34 6.51 -10.93
CA LYS A 20 -10.91 5.62 -11.95
C LYS A 20 -10.71 4.14 -11.62
N CYS A 21 -10.90 3.79 -10.36
CA CYS A 21 -10.63 2.47 -9.79
C CYS A 21 -9.20 1.98 -10.10
N MET A 22 -8.28 2.92 -10.35
CA MET A 22 -6.92 2.63 -10.79
C MET A 22 -6.87 1.71 -12.02
N HIS A 23 -7.89 1.77 -12.89
CA HIS A 23 -7.89 1.06 -14.17
C HIS A 23 -6.77 1.57 -15.09
N ASP A 24 -6.19 0.70 -15.92
CA ASP A 24 -5.03 0.97 -16.79
C ASP A 24 -3.91 1.73 -16.06
N SER A 25 -3.57 1.23 -14.87
CA SER A 25 -2.58 1.82 -13.97
C SER A 25 -1.53 0.79 -13.59
N ALA A 26 -0.38 1.21 -13.07
CA ALA A 26 0.69 0.30 -12.68
C ALA A 26 1.39 0.78 -11.41
N VAL A 27 1.65 -0.14 -10.48
CA VAL A 27 2.52 0.16 -9.32
C VAL A 27 3.94 0.35 -9.82
N VAL A 28 4.51 1.54 -9.58
CA VAL A 28 5.86 1.90 -10.02
C VAL A 28 6.89 1.85 -8.88
N SER A 29 6.46 2.08 -7.63
CA SER A 29 7.34 1.94 -6.48
C SER A 29 6.60 1.55 -5.21
N ALA A 30 7.28 0.80 -4.33
CA ALA A 30 6.80 0.41 -3.02
C ALA A 30 7.91 0.67 -1.97
N ASN A 31 7.72 1.71 -1.15
CA ASN A 31 8.70 2.11 -0.14
C ASN A 31 8.23 1.67 1.25
N TYR A 32 8.81 0.59 1.75
CA TYR A 32 8.46 -0.03 3.03
C TYR A 32 9.42 0.41 4.14
N ILE A 33 8.85 0.88 5.26
CA ILE A 33 9.59 1.25 6.47
C ILE A 33 9.00 0.45 7.63
N SER A 34 9.79 -0.46 8.19
CA SER A 34 9.38 -1.28 9.36
C SER A 34 9.27 -0.47 10.64
N GLY A 35 9.92 0.70 10.69
CA GLY A 35 10.13 1.50 11.89
C GLY A 35 11.23 0.95 12.80
N VAL A 36 11.60 -0.34 12.72
CA VAL A 36 12.64 -0.93 13.58
C VAL A 36 14.02 -0.65 13.02
N TYR A 37 14.94 -0.12 13.83
CA TYR A 37 16.31 0.19 13.42
C TYR A 37 17.32 -0.03 14.55
N CYS A 38 18.60 -0.10 14.21
CA CYS A 38 19.69 -0.06 15.18
C CYS A 38 20.38 1.29 15.12
N ASP A 39 20.73 1.87 16.27
CA ASP A 39 21.51 3.11 16.32
C ASP A 39 23.03 2.86 16.19
N GLU A 40 23.82 3.94 16.22
CA GLU A 40 25.29 3.90 16.15
C GLU A 40 25.93 3.06 17.28
N LYS A 41 25.22 2.87 18.39
CA LYS A 41 25.66 2.04 19.52
C LYS A 41 25.22 0.58 19.38
N LYS A 42 24.66 0.20 18.22
CA LYS A 42 24.10 -1.13 17.93
C LYS A 42 22.90 -1.48 18.83
N ALA A 43 22.23 -0.49 19.42
CA ALA A 43 21.03 -0.72 20.20
C ALA A 43 19.80 -0.75 19.28
N MET A 44 18.94 -1.73 19.49
CA MET A 44 17.72 -1.92 18.70
C MET A 44 16.58 -1.03 19.22
N HIS A 45 15.95 -0.27 18.33
CA HIS A 45 14.83 0.62 18.60
C HIS A 45 13.55 0.11 17.96
N PHE A 46 12.47 0.14 18.74
CA PHE A 46 11.12 -0.24 18.32
C PHE A 46 10.18 0.96 18.45
N PRO A 47 10.32 1.98 17.60
CA PRO A 47 9.50 3.18 17.69
C PRO A 47 8.02 2.84 17.48
N TYR A 48 7.17 3.53 18.24
CA TYR A 48 5.73 3.31 18.26
C TYR A 48 5.04 3.72 16.95
N ASN A 49 5.68 4.54 16.12
CA ASN A 49 5.11 5.18 14.94
C ASN A 49 4.68 4.19 13.83
N GLY A 50 4.93 2.89 14.05
CA GLY A 50 4.38 1.79 13.27
C GLY A 50 5.02 1.64 11.90
N THR A 51 4.70 0.53 11.26
CA THR A 51 5.11 0.21 9.90
C THR A 51 4.40 1.12 8.90
N THR A 52 5.12 1.65 7.91
CA THR A 52 4.54 2.44 6.82
C THR A 52 4.91 1.88 5.45
N LEU A 53 4.01 2.03 4.49
CA LEU A 53 4.23 1.69 3.09
C LEU A 53 3.73 2.84 2.21
N LEU A 54 4.61 3.44 1.43
CA LEU A 54 4.25 4.37 0.37
C LEU A 54 4.23 3.61 -0.96
N LEU A 55 3.04 3.46 -1.54
CA LEU A 55 2.87 2.97 -2.90
C LEU A 55 2.71 4.15 -3.86
N THR A 56 3.44 4.09 -4.97
CA THR A 56 3.30 5.03 -6.07
C THR A 56 2.76 4.29 -7.28
N VAL A 57 1.72 4.83 -7.90
CA VAL A 57 1.00 4.23 -9.00
C VAL A 57 0.88 5.23 -10.14
N ASP A 58 1.30 4.83 -11.33
CA ASP A 58 1.05 5.56 -12.57
C ASP A 58 -0.26 5.13 -13.19
N SER A 59 -0.93 6.06 -13.88
CA SER A 59 -2.19 5.81 -14.56
C SER A 59 -2.17 6.42 -15.95
N GLN A 60 -2.84 5.76 -16.90
CA GLN A 60 -3.11 6.35 -18.22
C GLN A 60 -4.24 7.40 -18.19
N TRP A 61 -5.02 7.46 -17.09
CA TRP A 61 -6.28 8.23 -17.02
C TRP A 61 -6.22 9.43 -16.09
N VAL A 62 -5.34 9.40 -15.10
CA VAL A 62 -5.21 10.42 -14.06
C VAL A 62 -3.75 10.66 -13.73
N ASP A 63 -3.46 11.75 -13.02
CA ASP A 63 -2.11 12.03 -12.52
C ASP A 63 -1.60 10.89 -11.62
N ARG A 64 -0.27 10.76 -11.49
CA ARG A 64 0.37 9.79 -10.60
C ARG A 64 -0.21 9.84 -9.19
N ILE A 65 -0.55 8.68 -8.65
CA ILE A 65 -1.18 8.50 -7.35
C ILE A 65 -0.14 8.03 -6.34
N GLU A 66 -0.10 8.67 -5.18
CA GLU A 66 0.63 8.20 -4.01
C GLU A 66 -0.34 7.77 -2.92
N MET A 67 -0.11 6.58 -2.36
CA MET A 67 -0.88 5.99 -1.29
C MET A 67 0.05 5.66 -0.12
N LEU A 68 -0.12 6.37 1.00
CA LEU A 68 0.63 6.13 2.21
C LEU A 68 -0.23 5.35 3.21
N PHE A 69 0.14 4.09 3.42
CA PHE A 69 -0.41 3.20 4.43
C PHE A 69 0.38 3.32 5.74
N THR A 70 -0.33 3.35 6.86
CA THR A 70 0.24 3.43 8.21
C THR A 70 -0.27 2.26 9.06
N GLY A 71 0.58 1.76 9.95
CA GLY A 71 0.25 0.57 10.74
C GLY A 71 0.07 -0.66 9.86
N VAL A 72 0.92 -0.83 8.84
CA VAL A 72 0.85 -1.98 7.92
C VAL A 72 1.04 -3.28 8.70
N LYS A 73 0.10 -4.21 8.54
CA LYS A 73 0.09 -5.52 9.20
C LYS A 73 0.58 -6.61 8.27
N TYR A 74 0.20 -6.51 7.00
CA TYR A 74 0.62 -7.44 5.96
C TYR A 74 0.58 -6.72 4.62
N CYS A 75 1.57 -6.98 3.77
CA CYS A 75 1.52 -6.58 2.38
C CYS A 75 2.19 -7.65 1.51
N SER A 76 1.66 -7.87 0.32
CA SER A 76 2.25 -8.71 -0.71
C SER A 76 2.25 -7.93 -2.00
N MET A 77 3.42 -7.64 -2.55
CA MET A 77 3.57 -6.95 -3.83
C MET A 77 4.02 -7.96 -4.88
N MET A 78 3.37 -7.93 -6.03
CA MET A 78 3.65 -8.85 -7.13
C MET A 78 4.38 -8.15 -8.26
N LYS A 79 4.80 -8.93 -9.27
CA LYS A 79 5.46 -8.39 -10.47
C LYS A 79 4.62 -7.23 -11.05
N PRO A 80 5.25 -6.19 -11.61
CA PRO A 80 4.50 -5.09 -12.23
C PRO A 80 3.53 -5.65 -13.27
N THR A 81 2.25 -5.50 -12.98
CA THR A 81 1.16 -5.81 -13.90
C THR A 81 0.25 -4.61 -13.98
N ASP A 82 -0.43 -4.53 -15.12
CA ASP A 82 -1.52 -3.60 -15.30
C ASP A 82 -2.62 -3.88 -14.26
N ILE A 83 -3.07 -2.81 -13.59
CA ILE A 83 -4.17 -2.81 -12.64
C ILE A 83 -5.44 -2.68 -13.46
N TRP A 84 -6.16 -3.81 -13.57
CA TRP A 84 -7.44 -3.85 -14.27
C TRP A 84 -8.57 -3.32 -13.40
N ASP A 85 -8.49 -3.53 -12.08
CA ASP A 85 -9.47 -3.04 -11.13
C ASP A 85 -8.84 -2.95 -9.75
N CYS A 86 -9.36 -2.08 -8.90
CA CYS A 86 -8.90 -1.89 -7.53
C CYS A 86 -10.07 -2.07 -6.57
N THR A 87 -9.83 -2.80 -5.49
CA THR A 87 -10.73 -2.76 -4.34
C THR A 87 -10.06 -2.09 -3.16
N LEU A 88 -10.85 -1.29 -2.44
CA LEU A 88 -10.48 -0.68 -1.17
C LEU A 88 -11.65 -0.85 -0.22
N GLU A 89 -11.44 -1.49 0.92
CA GLU A 89 -12.52 -1.77 1.87
C GLU A 89 -12.04 -1.76 3.32
N PHE A 90 -12.97 -1.44 4.23
CA PHE A 90 -12.78 -1.62 5.66
C PHE A 90 -13.16 -3.05 6.06
N ARG A 91 -12.31 -3.72 6.83
CA ARG A 91 -12.46 -5.11 7.27
C ARG A 91 -12.24 -5.24 8.76
N ASP A 92 -13.22 -5.79 9.47
CA ASP A 92 -13.20 -6.03 10.93
C ASP A 92 -13.06 -7.51 11.29
N ASP A 93 -13.04 -8.40 10.30
CA ASP A 93 -12.96 -9.86 10.46
C ASP A 93 -11.52 -10.40 10.57
N LEU A 94 -10.51 -9.56 10.30
CA LEU A 94 -9.13 -10.00 10.09
C LEU A 94 -8.34 -10.28 11.38
N TYR A 95 -8.70 -9.65 12.51
CA TYR A 95 -8.04 -9.88 13.80
C TYR A 95 -8.66 -11.03 14.62
N GLY A 96 -9.64 -11.73 14.07
CA GLY A 96 -10.39 -12.78 14.78
C GLY A 96 -11.38 -12.22 15.81
N LYS A 97 -12.08 -13.11 16.51
CA LYS A 97 -13.29 -12.79 17.29
C LYS A 97 -13.13 -11.84 18.49
N ASN A 98 -11.91 -11.55 18.92
CA ASN A 98 -11.63 -10.81 20.16
C ASN A 98 -11.15 -9.37 19.92
N ARG A 99 -11.10 -8.91 18.67
CA ARG A 99 -10.78 -7.53 18.31
C ARG A 99 -11.78 -7.04 17.28
N CYS A 100 -12.23 -5.80 17.44
CA CYS A 100 -13.16 -5.14 16.52
C CYS A 100 -12.51 -3.98 15.78
N ASP A 101 -11.17 -3.92 15.79
CA ASP A 101 -10.43 -2.90 15.07
C ASP A 101 -10.61 -3.11 13.56
N SER A 102 -11.11 -2.07 12.88
CA SER A 102 -11.24 -2.09 11.44
C SER A 102 -9.89 -1.81 10.78
N LEU A 103 -9.51 -2.65 9.83
CA LEU A 103 -8.34 -2.47 8.97
C LEU A 103 -8.80 -2.01 7.60
N ILE A 104 -7.99 -1.20 6.94
CA ILE A 104 -8.16 -0.91 5.52
C ILE A 104 -7.40 -1.94 4.69
N VAL A 105 -8.07 -2.48 3.68
CA VAL A 105 -7.52 -3.46 2.74
C VAL A 105 -7.57 -2.87 1.34
N TRP A 106 -6.40 -2.77 0.70
CA TRP A 106 -6.27 -2.42 -0.71
C TRP A 106 -5.84 -3.64 -1.52
N THR A 107 -6.40 -3.81 -2.71
CA THR A 107 -5.97 -4.80 -3.70
C THR A 107 -5.88 -4.18 -5.10
N ASP A 108 -4.93 -4.65 -5.91
CA ASP A 108 -4.79 -4.30 -7.34
C ASP A 108 -5.58 -5.23 -8.27
N GLY A 109 -6.56 -5.94 -7.71
CA GLY A 109 -7.43 -6.85 -8.42
C GLY A 109 -8.72 -7.09 -7.64
N GLY A 110 -9.45 -8.15 -7.95
CA GLY A 110 -10.75 -8.46 -7.34
C GLY A 110 -10.74 -8.58 -5.81
N ARG A 111 -11.94 -8.80 -5.24
CA ARG A 111 -12.15 -8.79 -3.78
C ARG A 111 -11.16 -9.65 -3.00
N PHE A 112 -10.60 -9.05 -1.94
CA PHE A 112 -9.73 -9.73 -0.99
C PHE A 112 -10.49 -10.83 -0.22
N SER A 113 -9.93 -12.03 -0.20
CA SER A 113 -10.42 -13.15 0.62
C SER A 113 -9.27 -13.74 1.43
N PRO A 114 -9.30 -13.63 2.77
CA PRO A 114 -8.28 -14.24 3.62
C PRO A 114 -8.16 -15.76 3.44
N GLU A 115 -9.29 -16.46 3.24
CA GLU A 115 -9.29 -17.91 3.01
C GLU A 115 -8.56 -18.26 1.71
N TYR A 116 -8.86 -17.52 0.65
CA TYR A 116 -8.18 -17.72 -0.63
C TYR A 116 -6.69 -17.39 -0.48
N GLU A 117 -6.36 -16.18 0.00
CA GLU A 117 -5.00 -15.64 0.02
C GLU A 117 -4.04 -16.37 0.97
N PHE A 118 -4.51 -16.85 2.12
CA PHE A 118 -3.65 -17.44 3.15
C PHE A 118 -3.76 -18.97 3.27
N VAL A 119 -4.87 -19.58 2.84
CA VAL A 119 -5.14 -21.00 3.09
C VAL A 119 -5.12 -21.82 1.80
N ILE A 120 -5.86 -21.36 0.80
CA ILE A 120 -6.06 -22.12 -0.46
C ILE A 120 -4.92 -21.86 -1.44
N LYS A 121 -4.52 -20.59 -1.57
CA LYS A 121 -3.53 -20.13 -2.55
C LYS A 121 -2.17 -20.76 -2.25
N LYS A 122 -1.68 -21.56 -3.19
CA LYS A 122 -0.33 -22.11 -3.16
C LYS A 122 0.56 -21.20 -3.99
N PHE A 123 1.67 -20.76 -3.41
CA PHE A 123 2.62 -19.92 -4.10
C PHE A 123 3.24 -20.63 -5.32
N SER A 124 3.25 -19.94 -6.47
CA SER A 124 3.82 -20.36 -7.75
C SER A 124 4.33 -19.14 -8.50
N LEU A 125 5.61 -19.14 -8.88
CA LEU A 125 6.19 -18.06 -9.70
C LEU A 125 5.63 -18.00 -11.14
N ASN A 126 4.88 -19.02 -11.56
CA ASN A 126 4.29 -19.10 -12.90
C ASN A 126 2.92 -18.43 -12.98
N GLU A 127 2.34 -18.01 -11.86
CA GLU A 127 1.02 -17.39 -11.80
C GLU A 127 1.15 -15.88 -11.54
N SER A 128 0.21 -15.09 -12.07
CA SER A 128 0.02 -13.71 -11.62
C SER A 128 -0.81 -13.72 -10.35
N TYR A 129 -0.36 -12.99 -9.34
CA TYR A 129 -1.09 -12.83 -8.09
C TYR A 129 -1.48 -11.38 -7.89
N THR A 130 -2.61 -11.18 -7.22
CA THR A 130 -3.06 -9.89 -6.73
C THR A 130 -2.10 -9.38 -5.67
N SER A 131 -1.64 -8.15 -5.82
CA SER A 131 -0.98 -7.40 -4.76
C SER A 131 -2.02 -6.88 -3.78
N PHE A 132 -1.68 -6.88 -2.50
CA PHE A 132 -2.56 -6.34 -1.48
C PHE A 132 -1.82 -5.74 -0.30
N VAL A 133 -2.48 -4.82 0.39
CA VAL A 133 -2.01 -4.18 1.60
C VAL A 133 -3.12 -4.21 2.65
N ILE A 134 -2.78 -4.63 3.86
CA ILE A 134 -3.63 -4.60 5.04
C ILE A 134 -2.98 -3.65 6.05
N ALA A 135 -3.68 -2.58 6.41
CA ALA A 135 -3.14 -1.52 7.26
C ALA A 135 -4.20 -0.94 8.22
N GLU A 136 -3.75 -0.20 9.23
CA GLU A 136 -4.64 0.50 10.16
C GLU A 136 -5.19 1.81 9.58
N GLY A 137 -4.50 2.39 8.61
CA GLY A 137 -4.94 3.63 7.97
C GLY A 137 -4.28 3.88 6.64
N MET A 138 -4.92 4.73 5.85
CA MET A 138 -4.46 5.15 4.54
C MET A 138 -4.75 6.63 4.32
N LYS A 139 -3.82 7.30 3.64
CA LYS A 139 -4.06 8.59 3.00
C LYS A 139 -3.45 8.59 1.60
N TRP A 140 -3.98 9.41 0.71
CA TRP A 140 -3.53 9.48 -0.67
C TRP A 140 -3.43 10.92 -1.18
N ARG A 141 -2.70 11.12 -2.27
CA ARG A 141 -2.65 12.37 -3.03
C ARG A 141 -2.25 12.08 -4.48
N TYR A 142 -2.49 13.03 -5.37
CA TYR A 142 -1.74 13.09 -6.63
C TYR A 142 -0.34 13.66 -6.38
N ALA A 143 0.67 12.97 -6.93
CA ALA A 143 2.06 13.42 -6.94
C ALA A 143 2.21 14.66 -7.82
N LYS A 144 3.26 15.46 -7.59
CA LYS A 144 3.69 16.47 -8.57
C LYS A 144 4.70 15.79 -9.51
N GLU A 145 4.73 16.13 -10.80
CA GLU A 145 5.66 15.61 -11.83
C GLU A 145 7.18 15.80 -11.52
N ALA A 146 7.58 16.16 -10.30
CA ALA A 146 8.97 16.49 -9.95
C ALA A 146 9.60 15.59 -8.87
N ASP A 147 8.95 14.51 -8.42
CA ASP A 147 9.51 13.62 -7.40
C ASP A 147 10.16 12.34 -8.01
N GLU A 148 10.38 12.31 -9.34
CA GLU A 148 11.01 11.16 -10.03
C GLU A 148 12.53 11.02 -9.82
N LEU A 149 13.22 12.03 -9.28
CA LEU A 149 14.66 11.98 -9.01
C LEU A 149 15.05 12.00 -7.52
N ASP A 150 14.17 12.37 -6.59
CA ASP A 150 14.54 12.53 -5.17
C ASP A 150 14.63 11.20 -4.40
N CYS A 151 14.22 10.08 -4.99
CA CYS A 151 14.36 8.74 -4.38
C CYS A 151 15.62 7.98 -4.83
N LEU A 152 16.50 8.57 -5.65
CA LEU A 152 17.76 7.94 -6.05
C LEU A 152 19.05 8.74 -5.74
N ASP A 153 18.98 10.02 -5.35
CA ASP A 153 20.18 10.89 -5.46
C ASP A 153 20.76 11.54 -4.18
N GLU A 154 20.40 11.15 -2.95
CA GLU A 154 21.17 11.64 -1.76
C GLU A 154 21.67 10.57 -0.78
N ASP A 155 20.95 9.45 -0.59
CA ASP A 155 21.40 8.40 0.36
C ASP A 155 22.08 7.20 -0.32
N TYR A 156 22.06 7.08 -1.65
CA TYR A 156 22.78 6.01 -2.36
C TYR A 156 24.30 6.24 -2.35
N GLU A 157 24.76 7.50 -2.32
CA GLU A 157 26.19 7.84 -2.20
C GLU A 157 26.75 7.74 -0.77
N ARG A 158 25.90 7.56 0.25
CA ARG A 158 26.38 7.32 1.63
C ARG A 158 26.78 5.88 1.90
N TYR A 159 26.45 4.97 0.99
CA TYR A 159 26.67 3.53 1.17
C TYR A 159 27.47 2.88 0.03
N THR A 160 28.13 3.66 -0.83
CA THR A 160 29.15 3.18 -1.79
C THR A 160 30.54 3.69 -1.46
#